data_AF-A0A075LXT9-F1
#
_entry.id   AF-A0A075LXT9-F1
#
_cell.length_a   1.000
_cell.length_b   1.000
_cell.length_c   1.000
_cell.angle_alpha   90.00
_cell.angle_beta   90.00
_cell.angle_gamma   90.00
#
_symmetry.space_group_name_H-M   'P 1'
#
loop_
_entity.id
_entity.type
_entity.pdbx_description
1 polymer ?
#
loop_
_entity_poly.entity_id
_entity_poly.type
_entity_poly.pdbx_seq_one_letter_code
_entity_poly.pdbx_strand_id
1 'polypeptide(L)'
;MRKDSFLFYLGVLIPIISLGGIFLSIYKNPWFSLTQNALSDMGSIHNPIGYIFNSILIITGIMGVIFGTGTFKKHLTTPLFAFGMVCLIFVGIFPEEYKPHAFFAVSFYILILLDMFIEGINSLKKGEKIGLFWVFLSPTTFISIIYLLKIFEGAAIPELVGAFAIYAWIYYITYRLRG
;
A
#
# COMPACT_ATOMS: atom_id res chain seq x y z
N MET A 1 -25.36 -5.20 -9.71
CA MET A 1 -24.41 -5.71 -8.69
C MET A 1 -24.64 -4.97 -7.38
N ARG A 2 -24.88 -5.68 -6.27
CA ARG A 2 -24.91 -5.08 -4.92
C ARG A 2 -23.57 -4.35 -4.73
N LYS A 3 -23.56 -3.06 -4.36
CA LYS A 3 -22.33 -2.23 -4.26
C LYS A 3 -21.23 -2.93 -3.44
N ASP A 4 -21.63 -3.74 -2.47
CA ASP A 4 -20.76 -4.54 -1.61
C ASP A 4 -19.97 -5.61 -2.37
N SER A 5 -20.58 -6.24 -3.37
CA SER A 5 -19.90 -7.22 -4.23
C SER A 5 -18.79 -6.55 -5.06
N PHE A 6 -19.01 -5.33 -5.54
CA PHE A 6 -17.99 -4.60 -6.30
C PHE A 6 -16.78 -4.22 -5.43
N LEU A 7 -17.02 -3.67 -4.23
CA LEU A 7 -15.95 -3.35 -3.29
C LEU A 7 -15.20 -4.61 -2.82
N PHE A 8 -15.91 -5.72 -2.64
CA PHE A 8 -15.31 -7.00 -2.31
C PHE A 8 -14.29 -7.44 -3.39
N TYR A 9 -14.68 -7.43 -4.67
CA TYR A 9 -13.77 -7.81 -5.75
C TYR A 9 -12.59 -6.85 -5.88
N LEU A 10 -12.79 -5.54 -5.70
CA LEU A 10 -11.69 -4.58 -5.66
C LEU A 10 -10.69 -4.91 -4.56
N GLY A 11 -11.17 -5.17 -3.34
CA GLY A 11 -10.32 -5.50 -2.20
C GLY A 11 -9.52 -6.80 -2.39
N VAL A 12 -10.08 -7.79 -3.07
CA VAL A 12 -9.35 -9.00 -3.47
C VAL A 12 -8.31 -8.70 -4.56
N LEU A 13 -8.67 -7.93 -5.57
CA LEU A 13 -7.83 -7.70 -6.74
C LEU A 13 -6.67 -6.74 -6.49
N ILE A 14 -6.80 -5.77 -5.56
CA ILE A 14 -5.77 -4.77 -5.29
C ILE A 14 -4.40 -5.42 -4.94
N PRO A 15 -4.29 -6.29 -3.91
CA PRO A 15 -3.01 -6.94 -3.62
C PRO A 15 -2.52 -7.87 -4.73
N ILE A 16 -3.43 -8.56 -5.44
CA ILE A 16 -3.08 -9.47 -6.54
C ILE A 16 -2.45 -8.71 -7.71
N ILE A 17 -3.07 -7.61 -8.13
CA ILE A 17 -2.57 -6.77 -9.23
C ILE A 17 -1.26 -6.09 -8.81
N SER A 18 -1.19 -5.59 -7.58
CA SER A 18 0.02 -4.93 -7.07
C SER A 18 1.20 -5.90 -7.00
N LEU A 19 1.05 -7.07 -6.35
CA LEU A 19 2.10 -8.09 -6.26
C LEU A 19 2.44 -8.66 -7.64
N GLY A 20 1.44 -9.00 -8.46
CA GLY A 20 1.67 -9.50 -9.82
C GLY A 20 2.45 -8.51 -10.69
N GLY A 21 2.15 -7.22 -10.56
CA GLY A 21 2.87 -6.15 -11.22
C GLY A 21 4.30 -5.94 -10.70
N ILE A 22 4.52 -6.06 -9.39
CA ILE A 22 5.87 -6.06 -8.79
C ILE A 22 6.68 -7.25 -9.33
N PHE A 23 6.14 -8.47 -9.29
CA PHE A 23 6.81 -9.65 -9.83
C PHE A 23 7.12 -9.51 -11.33
N LEU A 24 6.18 -8.99 -12.12
CA LEU A 24 6.41 -8.71 -13.53
C LEU A 24 7.53 -7.70 -13.73
N SER A 25 7.55 -6.64 -12.92
CA SER A 25 8.60 -5.60 -12.97
C SER A 25 9.97 -6.19 -12.63
N ILE A 26 10.07 -7.01 -11.58
CA ILE A 26 11.30 -7.70 -11.20
C ILE A 26 11.76 -8.63 -12.33
N TYR A 27 10.85 -9.44 -12.88
CA TYR A 27 11.16 -10.36 -13.98
C TYR A 27 11.70 -9.64 -15.23
N LYS A 28 11.21 -8.44 -15.51
CA LYS A 28 11.64 -7.62 -16.65
C LYS A 28 12.90 -6.81 -16.39
N ASN A 29 13.37 -6.71 -15.15
CA ASN A 29 14.57 -5.98 -14.76
C ASN A 29 15.62 -6.93 -14.14
N PRO A 30 16.40 -7.68 -14.94
CA PRO A 30 17.38 -8.65 -14.42
C PRO A 30 18.49 -8.05 -13.55
N TRP A 31 18.69 -6.73 -13.62
CA TRP A 31 19.64 -5.97 -12.81
C TRP A 31 19.14 -5.73 -11.38
N PHE A 32 17.84 -5.90 -11.13
CA PHE A 32 17.22 -5.57 -9.86
C PHE A 32 17.66 -6.53 -8.74
N SER A 33 18.07 -5.96 -7.61
CA SER A 33 18.45 -6.67 -6.40
C SER A 33 17.60 -6.20 -5.22
N LEU A 34 16.94 -7.13 -4.52
CA LEU A 34 16.10 -6.82 -3.36
C LEU A 34 16.86 -6.14 -2.21
N THR A 35 18.18 -6.35 -2.11
CA THR A 35 18.98 -5.80 -1.01
C THR A 35 19.68 -4.48 -1.38
N GLN A 36 19.84 -4.20 -2.67
CA GLN A 36 20.61 -3.05 -3.17
C GLN A 36 19.73 -1.99 -3.84
N ASN A 37 18.50 -2.33 -4.24
CA ASN A 37 17.59 -1.43 -4.93
C ASN A 37 16.35 -1.10 -4.10
N ALA A 38 15.74 0.04 -4.42
CA ALA A 38 14.35 0.34 -4.09
C ALA A 38 13.41 -0.28 -5.14
N LEU A 39 12.18 -0.65 -4.81
CA LEU A 39 11.21 -1.06 -5.85
C LEU A 39 10.98 0.07 -6.85
N SER A 40 11.00 1.32 -6.37
CA SER A 40 10.90 2.54 -7.18
C SER A 40 12.01 2.71 -8.22
N ASP A 41 13.19 2.11 -8.04
CA ASP A 41 14.25 2.08 -9.05
C ASP A 41 13.73 1.48 -10.36
N MET A 42 12.85 0.47 -10.27
CA MET A 42 12.24 -0.12 -11.47
C MET A 42 11.33 0.87 -12.20
N GLY A 43 10.83 1.92 -11.55
CA GLY A 43 10.04 3.01 -12.11
C GLY A 43 10.85 4.24 -12.54
N SER A 44 12.17 4.20 -12.43
CA SER A 44 13.10 5.28 -12.79
C SER A 44 12.89 5.80 -14.22
N ILE A 45 13.09 7.11 -14.44
CA ILE A 45 13.12 7.69 -15.80
C ILE A 45 14.28 7.17 -16.65
N HIS A 46 15.31 6.62 -16.02
CA HIS A 46 16.46 6.01 -16.69
C HIS A 46 16.19 4.56 -17.11
N ASN A 47 15.11 3.95 -16.63
CA ASN A 47 14.68 2.64 -17.04
C ASN A 47 13.74 2.73 -18.27
N PRO A 48 14.14 2.22 -19.46
CA PRO A 48 13.29 2.27 -20.66
C PRO A 48 11.92 1.59 -20.50
N ILE A 49 11.80 0.67 -19.54
CA ILE A 49 10.56 -0.04 -19.21
C ILE A 49 9.96 0.39 -17.87
N GLY A 50 10.40 1.52 -17.31
CA GLY A 50 9.94 1.97 -15.98
C GLY A 50 8.45 2.30 -15.91
N TYR A 51 7.84 2.57 -17.06
CA TYR A 51 6.39 2.73 -17.19
C TYR A 51 5.61 1.49 -16.71
N ILE A 52 6.18 0.28 -16.73
CA ILE A 52 5.53 -0.94 -16.25
C ILE A 52 5.25 -0.82 -14.74
N PHE A 53 6.27 -0.53 -13.94
CA PHE A 53 6.15 -0.39 -12.50
C PHE A 53 5.22 0.78 -12.14
N ASN A 54 5.45 1.95 -12.75
CA ASN A 54 4.68 3.16 -12.49
C ASN A 54 3.19 2.99 -12.83
N SER A 55 2.87 2.31 -13.93
CA SER A 55 1.48 2.01 -14.30
C SER A 55 0.80 1.12 -13.27
N ILE A 56 1.51 0.13 -12.70
CA ILE A 56 0.97 -0.73 -11.64
C ILE A 56 0.65 0.08 -10.38
N LEU A 57 1.52 1.02 -9.98
CA LEU A 57 1.25 1.90 -8.84
C LEU A 57 0.01 2.78 -9.08
N ILE A 58 -0.11 3.37 -10.26
CA ILE A 58 -1.26 4.21 -10.64
C ILE A 58 -2.56 3.39 -10.64
N ILE A 59 -2.57 2.21 -11.28
CA ILE A 59 -3.75 1.34 -11.34
C ILE A 59 -4.16 0.89 -9.93
N THR A 60 -3.21 0.44 -9.13
CA THR A 60 -3.43 0.03 -7.73
C THR A 60 -3.95 1.19 -6.89
N GLY A 61 -3.38 2.39 -7.07
CA GLY A 61 -3.81 3.63 -6.45
C GLY A 61 -5.26 3.97 -6.78
N ILE A 62 -5.63 3.99 -8.06
CA ILE A 62 -7.01 4.27 -8.52
C ILE A 62 -8.00 3.27 -7.91
N MET A 63 -7.71 1.97 -7.99
CA MET A 63 -8.53 0.94 -7.38
C MET A 63 -8.68 1.14 -5.87
N GLY A 64 -7.58 1.50 -5.20
CA GLY A 64 -7.54 1.80 -3.78
C GLY A 64 -8.36 3.02 -3.37
N VAL A 65 -8.38 4.08 -4.18
CA VAL A 65 -9.23 5.26 -3.93
C VAL A 65 -10.70 4.87 -3.99
N ILE A 66 -11.10 4.08 -4.99
CA ILE A 66 -12.48 3.59 -5.13
C ILE A 66 -12.85 2.68 -3.94
N PHE A 67 -11.95 1.76 -3.57
CA PHE A 67 -12.12 0.88 -2.42
C PHE A 67 -12.28 1.68 -1.12
N GLY A 68 -11.31 2.54 -0.81
CA GLY A 68 -11.25 3.34 0.42
C GLY A 68 -12.44 4.29 0.59
N THR A 69 -12.88 4.95 -0.49
CA THR A 69 -14.07 5.81 -0.44
C THR A 69 -15.35 5.00 -0.22
N GLY A 70 -15.43 3.78 -0.76
CA GLY A 70 -16.54 2.86 -0.54
C GLY A 70 -16.59 2.30 0.87
N THR A 71 -15.44 1.90 1.43
CA THR A 71 -15.32 1.33 2.77
C THR A 71 -15.44 2.38 3.87
N PHE A 72 -15.03 3.62 3.61
CA PHE A 72 -15.24 4.75 4.53
C PHE A 72 -16.73 5.00 4.79
N LYS A 73 -17.57 4.94 3.74
CA LYS A 73 -19.04 5.08 3.85
C LYS A 73 -19.68 3.95 4.67
N LYS A 74 -18.95 2.87 4.93
CA LYS A 74 -19.36 1.74 5.76
C LYS A 74 -18.69 1.72 7.13
N HIS A 75 -17.93 2.76 7.47
CA HIS A 75 -17.17 2.85 8.73
C HIS A 75 -16.19 1.68 8.94
N LEU A 76 -15.57 1.21 7.85
CA LEU A 76 -14.52 0.17 7.86
C LEU A 76 -13.12 0.73 7.65
N THR A 77 -13.02 1.97 7.15
CA THR A 77 -11.80 2.75 6.97
C THR A 77 -12.10 4.21 7.33
N THR A 78 -11.06 5.01 7.47
CA THR A 78 -11.10 6.47 7.56
C THR A 78 -10.86 7.10 6.17
N PRO A 79 -10.99 8.44 5.99
CA PRO A 79 -10.58 9.12 4.77
C PRO A 79 -9.08 9.00 4.47
N LEU A 80 -8.25 8.71 5.49
CA LEU A 80 -6.80 8.58 5.33
C LEU A 80 -6.44 7.46 4.36
N PHE A 81 -7.23 6.37 4.31
CA PHE A 81 -7.01 5.31 3.34
C PHE A 81 -7.03 5.84 1.90
N ALA A 82 -8.09 6.56 1.53
CA ALA A 82 -8.24 7.09 0.18
C ALA A 82 -7.16 8.11 -0.15
N PHE A 83 -6.79 8.99 0.79
CA PHE A 83 -5.70 9.94 0.59
C PHE A 83 -4.34 9.24 0.45
N GLY A 84 -4.08 8.18 1.21
CA GLY A 84 -2.90 7.35 1.03
C GLY A 84 -2.84 6.76 -0.37
N MET A 85 -3.95 6.21 -0.86
CA MET A 85 -4.00 5.66 -2.23
C MET A 85 -3.83 6.73 -3.32
N VAL A 86 -4.25 7.98 -3.07
CA VAL A 86 -3.90 9.12 -3.95
C VAL A 86 -2.40 9.39 -3.92
N CYS A 87 -1.74 9.35 -2.75
CA CYS A 87 -0.29 9.44 -2.68
C CYS A 87 0.39 8.33 -3.50
N LEU A 88 -0.12 7.10 -3.47
CA LEU A 88 0.41 6.01 -4.31
C LEU A 88 0.30 6.29 -5.82
N ILE A 89 -0.80 6.92 -6.26
CA ILE A 89 -0.91 7.40 -7.66
C ILE A 89 0.20 8.40 -7.96
N PHE A 90 0.45 9.35 -7.06
CA PHE A 90 1.52 10.33 -7.25
C PHE A 90 2.92 9.72 -7.23
N VAL A 91 3.17 8.66 -6.47
CA VAL A 91 4.42 7.90 -6.54
C VAL A 91 4.64 7.33 -7.95
N GLY A 92 3.59 6.80 -8.59
CA GLY A 92 3.68 6.33 -9.97
C GLY A 92 3.80 7.46 -11.01
N ILE A 93 3.25 8.65 -10.73
CA ILE A 93 3.36 9.83 -11.62
C ILE A 93 4.74 10.49 -11.53
N PHE A 94 5.32 10.53 -10.33
CA PHE A 94 6.62 11.13 -10.06
C PHE A 94 7.64 10.03 -9.76
N PRO A 95 8.38 9.53 -10.77
CA PRO A 95 9.55 8.66 -10.57
C PRO A 95 10.54 9.22 -9.54
N GLU A 96 11.40 8.35 -9.02
CA GLU A 96 12.28 8.63 -7.88
C GLU A 96 13.21 9.83 -8.08
N GLU A 97 13.59 10.15 -9.32
CA GLU A 97 14.43 11.31 -9.64
C GLU A 97 13.73 12.66 -9.39
N TYR A 98 12.39 12.66 -9.33
CA TYR A 98 11.61 13.87 -9.09
C TYR A 98 11.45 14.12 -7.59
N LYS A 99 11.80 15.34 -7.15
CA LYS A 99 11.70 15.79 -5.75
C LYS A 99 10.40 15.41 -5.00
N PRO A 100 9.19 15.42 -5.63
CA PRO A 100 7.97 15.04 -4.93
C PRO A 100 7.86 13.54 -4.57
N HIS A 101 8.63 12.66 -5.19
CA HIS A 101 8.50 11.21 -5.03
C HIS A 101 8.56 10.78 -3.56
N ALA A 102 9.65 11.13 -2.86
CA ALA A 102 9.86 10.76 -1.47
C ALA A 102 8.75 11.28 -0.55
N PHE A 103 8.25 12.50 -0.80
CA PHE A 103 7.15 13.07 -0.03
C PHE A 103 5.88 12.22 -0.16
N PHE A 104 5.50 11.83 -1.38
CA PHE A 104 4.32 11.00 -1.61
C PHE A 104 4.49 9.56 -1.14
N ALA A 105 5.67 8.97 -1.29
CA ALA A 105 5.98 7.62 -0.82
C ALA A 105 5.86 7.51 0.71
N VAL A 106 6.48 8.45 1.43
CA VAL A 106 6.39 8.51 2.91
C VAL A 106 4.95 8.81 3.35
N SER A 107 4.27 9.75 2.68
CA SER A 107 2.87 10.08 3.01
C SER A 107 1.94 8.89 2.81
N PHE A 108 2.13 8.09 1.75
CA PHE A 108 1.36 6.87 1.51
C PHE A 108 1.43 5.92 2.71
N TYR A 109 2.65 5.57 3.16
CA TYR A 109 2.80 4.67 4.30
C TYR A 109 2.22 5.26 5.59
N ILE A 110 2.50 6.53 5.89
CA ILE A 110 1.97 7.18 7.09
C ILE A 110 0.44 7.17 7.09
N LEU A 111 -0.19 7.56 5.99
CA LEU A 111 -1.65 7.68 5.92
C LEU A 111 -2.34 6.32 6.05
N ILE A 112 -1.85 5.28 5.37
CA ILE A 112 -2.46 3.95 5.44
C ILE A 112 -2.22 3.29 6.81
N LEU A 113 -1.02 3.45 7.39
CA LEU A 113 -0.74 2.90 8.72
C LEU A 113 -1.55 3.65 9.80
N LEU A 114 -1.74 4.96 9.67
CA LEU A 114 -2.64 5.70 10.56
C LEU A 114 -4.11 5.28 10.40
N ASP A 115 -4.57 5.03 9.18
CA ASP A 115 -5.90 4.47 8.93
C ASP A 115 -6.10 3.15 9.69
N MET A 116 -5.16 2.22 9.51
CA MET A 116 -5.13 0.92 10.19
C MET A 116 -5.13 1.07 11.72
N PHE A 117 -4.33 2.00 12.25
CA PHE A 117 -4.25 2.25 13.69
C PHE A 117 -5.57 2.79 14.26
N ILE A 118 -6.14 3.82 13.62
CA ILE A 118 -7.39 4.46 14.07
C ILE A 118 -8.55 3.46 14.00
N GLU A 119 -8.68 2.70 12.93
CA GLU A 119 -9.73 1.68 12.84
C GLU A 119 -9.49 0.49 13.78
N GLY A 120 -8.23 0.17 14.09
CA GLY A 120 -7.89 -0.74 15.18
C GLY A 120 -8.45 -0.26 16.52
N ILE A 121 -8.28 1.02 16.86
CA ILE A 121 -8.87 1.63 18.06
C ILE A 121 -10.40 1.60 18.00
N ASN A 122 -11.00 1.94 16.85
CA ASN A 122 -12.46 1.93 16.69
C ASN A 122 -13.03 0.52 16.85
N SER A 123 -12.31 -0.51 16.37
CA SER A 123 -12.68 -1.92 16.57
C SER A 123 -12.66 -2.30 18.05
N LEU A 124 -11.63 -1.89 18.80
CA LEU A 124 -11.55 -2.11 20.25
C LEU A 124 -12.71 -1.42 21.01
N LYS A 125 -13.06 -0.19 20.63
CA LYS A 125 -14.21 0.52 21.21
C LYS A 125 -15.55 -0.19 20.97
N LYS A 126 -15.64 -0.97 19.89
CA LYS A 126 -16.80 -1.83 19.57
C LYS A 126 -16.74 -3.21 20.26
N GLY A 127 -15.71 -3.48 21.06
CA GLY A 127 -15.51 -4.77 21.75
C GLY A 127 -14.79 -5.84 20.91
N GLU A 128 -14.29 -5.48 19.73
CA GLU A 128 -13.64 -6.43 18.82
C GLU A 128 -12.14 -6.54 19.14
N LYS A 129 -11.74 -7.65 19.77
CA LYS A 129 -10.35 -7.88 20.23
C LYS A 129 -9.30 -7.83 19.11
N ILE A 130 -9.69 -8.13 17.86
CA ILE A 130 -8.80 -8.06 16.69
C ILE A 130 -8.24 -6.65 16.47
N GLY A 131 -8.92 -5.60 16.97
CA GLY A 131 -8.40 -4.24 16.92
C GLY A 131 -7.04 -4.07 17.59
N LEU A 132 -6.73 -4.87 18.62
CA LEU A 132 -5.43 -4.84 19.30
C LEU A 132 -4.28 -5.20 18.35
N PHE A 133 -4.51 -6.18 17.48
CA PHE A 133 -3.52 -6.60 16.49
C PHE A 133 -3.17 -5.43 15.55
N TRP A 134 -4.16 -4.72 15.02
CA TRP A 134 -3.95 -3.59 14.11
C TRP A 134 -3.29 -2.38 14.80
N VAL A 135 -3.68 -2.10 16.06
CA VAL A 135 -3.07 -1.05 16.89
C VAL A 135 -1.58 -1.27 17.11
N PHE A 136 -1.13 -2.52 17.24
CA PHE A 136 0.30 -2.83 17.37
C PHE A 136 1.00 -3.02 16.02
N LEU A 137 0.37 -3.70 15.06
CA LEU A 137 0.97 -3.98 13.76
C LEU A 137 1.32 -2.69 13.01
N SER A 138 0.45 -1.68 13.03
CA SER A 138 0.67 -0.41 12.34
C SER A 138 1.99 0.29 12.75
N PRO A 139 2.18 0.69 14.02
CA PRO A 139 3.41 1.36 14.45
C PRO A 139 4.64 0.45 14.38
N THR A 140 4.50 -0.85 14.66
CA THR A 140 5.63 -1.79 14.54
C THR A 140 6.07 -1.96 13.08
N THR A 141 5.14 -1.94 12.12
CA THR A 141 5.46 -1.92 10.68
C THR A 141 6.23 -0.66 10.33
N PHE A 142 5.77 0.53 10.76
CA PHE A 142 6.47 1.78 10.48
C PHE A 142 7.89 1.78 11.07
N ILE A 143 8.05 1.35 12.32
CA ILE A 143 9.36 1.22 12.97
C ILE A 143 10.24 0.23 12.21
N SER A 144 9.68 -0.89 11.75
CA SER A 144 10.40 -1.89 10.97
C SER A 144 10.90 -1.34 9.64
N ILE A 145 10.08 -0.55 8.92
CA ILE A 145 10.50 0.14 7.68
C ILE A 145 11.72 1.01 7.96
N ILE A 146 11.65 1.88 8.98
CA ILE A 146 12.76 2.79 9.34
C ILE A 146 14.01 2.02 9.78
N TYR A 147 13.84 0.90 10.48
CA TYR A 147 14.96 0.05 10.90
C TYR A 147 15.62 -0.65 9.70
N LEU A 148 14.83 -1.22 8.79
CA LEU A 148 15.34 -1.95 7.63
C LEU A 148 16.03 -1.03 6.62
N LEU A 149 15.59 0.23 6.50
CA LEU A 149 16.29 1.26 5.71
C LEU A 149 17.70 1.57 6.22
N LYS A 150 18.06 1.19 7.45
CA LYS A 150 19.42 1.32 8.00
C LYS A 150 20.27 0.07 7.79
N ILE A 151 19.65 -1.05 7.44
CA ILE A 151 20.31 -2.36 7.27
C ILE A 151 20.64 -2.60 5.80
N PHE A 152 19.68 -2.35 4.92
CA PHE A 152 19.82 -2.60 3.50
C PHE A 152 20.25 -1.33 2.78
N GLU A 153 21.07 -1.49 1.74
CA GLU A 153 21.45 -0.39 0.84
C GLU A 153 20.22 0.11 0.07
N GLY A 154 19.38 -0.83 -0.39
CA GLY A 154 18.14 -0.56 -1.11
C GLY A 154 16.90 -0.52 -0.22
N ALA A 155 15.84 0.13 -0.72
CA ALA A 155 14.57 0.26 0.00
C ALA A 155 13.57 -0.89 -0.25
N ALA A 156 13.86 -1.83 -1.16
CA ALA A 156 12.84 -2.80 -1.61
C ALA A 156 12.33 -3.71 -0.49
N ILE A 157 13.19 -4.19 0.40
CA ILE A 157 12.78 -4.98 1.57
C ILE A 157 11.88 -4.18 2.53
N PRO A 158 12.27 -2.99 3.01
CA PRO A 158 11.39 -2.17 3.82
C PRO A 158 10.05 -1.85 3.14
N GLU A 159 10.07 -1.56 1.83
CA GLU A 159 8.84 -1.32 1.06
C GLU A 159 7.93 -2.55 1.00
N LEU A 160 8.48 -3.75 0.76
CA LEU A 160 7.72 -5.00 0.78
C LEU A 160 7.12 -5.29 2.15
N VAL A 161 7.85 -5.03 3.24
CA VAL A 161 7.33 -5.18 4.61
C VAL A 161 6.12 -4.27 4.84
N GLY A 162 6.22 -3.00 4.43
CA GLY A 162 5.11 -2.07 4.50
C GLY A 162 3.93 -2.51 3.61
N ALA A 163 4.21 -2.91 2.37
CA ALA A 163 3.20 -3.36 1.42
C ALA A 163 2.43 -4.59 1.93
N PHE A 164 3.11 -5.59 2.50
CA PHE A 164 2.45 -6.77 3.06
C PHE A 164 1.53 -6.45 4.24
N ALA A 165 1.92 -5.54 5.13
CA ALA A 165 1.05 -5.06 6.20
C ALA A 165 -0.21 -4.37 5.63
N ILE A 166 -0.04 -3.54 4.60
CA ILE A 166 -1.15 -2.87 3.91
C ILE A 166 -2.05 -3.88 3.19
N TYR A 167 -1.51 -4.90 2.54
CA TYR A 167 -2.30 -5.95 1.89
C TYR A 167 -3.11 -6.76 2.91
N ALA A 168 -2.51 -7.09 4.06
CA ALA A 168 -3.22 -7.75 5.15
C ALA A 168 -4.40 -6.89 5.65
N TRP A 169 -4.19 -5.58 5.78
CA TRP A 169 -5.24 -4.62 6.14
C TRP A 169 -6.38 -4.59 5.11
N ILE A 170 -6.05 -4.51 3.81
CA ILE A 170 -7.02 -4.52 2.72
C ILE A 170 -7.85 -5.81 2.74
N TYR A 171 -7.21 -6.97 2.89
CA TYR A 171 -7.93 -8.25 2.99
C TYR A 171 -8.80 -8.36 4.23
N TYR A 172 -8.36 -7.81 5.37
CA TYR A 172 -9.19 -7.73 6.56
C TYR A 172 -10.45 -6.89 6.33
N ILE A 173 -10.32 -5.68 5.77
CA ILE A 173 -11.47 -4.83 5.42
C ILE A 173 -12.38 -5.57 4.42
N THR A 174 -11.79 -6.26 3.45
CA THR A 174 -12.51 -7.04 2.44
C THR A 174 -13.31 -8.18 3.06
N TYR A 175 -12.75 -8.87 4.05
CA TYR A 175 -13.46 -9.88 4.82
C TYR A 175 -14.63 -9.26 5.59
N ARG A 176 -14.44 -8.07 6.18
CA ARG A 176 -15.48 -7.33 6.91
C ARG A 176 -16.64 -6.87 6.03
N LEU A 177 -16.46 -6.73 4.71
CA LEU A 177 -17.55 -6.41 3.78
C LEU A 177 -18.60 -7.53 3.64
N ARG A 178 -18.30 -8.76 4.09
CA ARG A 178 -19.21 -9.91 4.03
C ARG A 178 -20.13 -10.06 5.25
N GLY A 179 -19.80 -9.41 6.37
CA GLY A 179 -20.60 -9.37 7.59
C GLY A 179 -21.55 -8.19 7.59
#